data_AF-A0AAU6IQL7-F1
#
_entry.id   AF-A0AAU6IQL7-F1
#
_cell.length_a   1.000
_cell.length_b   1.000
_cell.length_c   1.000
_cell.angle_alpha   90.00
_cell.angle_beta   90.00
_cell.angle_gamma   90.00
#
_symmetry.space_group_name_H-M   'P 1'
#
loop_
_entity.id
_entity.type
_entity.pdbx_description
1 polymer ?
#
loop_
_entity_poly.entity_id
_entity_poly.type
_entity_poly.pdbx_seq_one_letter_code
_entity_poly.pdbx_strand_id
1 'polypeptide(L)'
;MIDLPTNERLYIWGRNLFQQQQEPVVWAGSVLAAAARKMGRSPEIDEALILAESEDQWPRGRDVFDRIRQRSLSRVDPLAEEHALYLALAELVAKLAHNAAGQRPPFDHDSGWRVGPTAFRLAGATGDPEFHEDLTRALGGWPQDI
;
A
#
# COMPACT_ATOMS: atom_id res chain seq x y z
N MET A 1 -20.81 -15.29 19.88
CA MET A 1 -19.91 -14.50 19.01
C MET A 1 -19.55 -15.37 17.83
N ILE A 2 -19.79 -14.91 16.61
CA ILE A 2 -19.28 -15.59 15.41
C ILE A 2 -17.82 -15.17 15.30
N ASP A 3 -16.89 -16.13 15.38
CA ASP A 3 -15.49 -15.87 15.10
C ASP A 3 -15.34 -15.69 13.58
N LEU A 4 -14.79 -14.54 13.18
CA LEU A 4 -14.60 -14.20 11.77
C LEU A 4 -13.29 -14.81 11.27
N PRO A 5 -13.22 -15.28 10.01
CA PRO A 5 -11.96 -15.70 9.40
C PRO A 5 -10.89 -14.60 9.49
N THR A 6 -9.63 -14.98 9.68
CA THR A 6 -8.46 -14.07 9.80
C THR A 6 -8.41 -13.01 8.70
N ASN A 7 -8.70 -13.39 7.45
CA ASN A 7 -8.72 -12.45 6.31
C ASN A 7 -9.82 -11.39 6.44
N GLU A 8 -10.98 -11.74 6.99
CA GLU A 8 -12.09 -10.80 7.19
C GLU A 8 -11.78 -9.84 8.35
N ARG A 9 -11.21 -10.35 9.45
CA ARG A 9 -10.71 -9.50 10.55
C ARG A 9 -9.66 -8.49 10.06
N LEU A 10 -8.71 -8.95 9.25
CA LEU A 10 -7.67 -8.10 8.66
C LEU A 10 -8.26 -7.04 7.72
N TYR A 11 -9.24 -7.41 6.91
CA TYR A 11 -9.92 -6.47 6.03
C TYR A 11 -10.70 -5.39 6.81
N ILE A 12 -11.42 -5.77 7.86
CA ILE A 12 -12.14 -4.84 8.75
C ILE A 12 -11.15 -3.90 9.45
N TRP A 13 -10.06 -4.43 9.98
CA TRP A 13 -9.00 -3.61 10.59
C TRP A 13 -8.43 -2.61 9.58
N GLY A 14 -8.11 -3.05 8.37
CA GLY A 14 -7.60 -2.19 7.30
C GLY A 14 -8.56 -1.06 6.94
N ARG A 15 -9.87 -1.35 6.86
CA ARG A 15 -10.91 -0.32 6.70
C ARG A 15 -10.91 0.68 7.84
N ASN A 16 -10.95 0.21 9.09
CA ASN A 16 -11.00 1.08 10.26
C ASN A 16 -9.75 1.98 10.34
N LEU A 17 -8.58 1.42 10.07
CA LEU A 17 -7.32 2.15 10.03
C LEU A 17 -7.36 3.25 8.97
N PHE A 18 -7.80 2.92 7.75
CA PHE A 18 -7.91 3.90 6.65
C PHE A 18 -8.89 5.02 6.97
N GLN A 19 -10.05 4.71 7.55
CA GLN A 19 -11.09 5.69 7.85
C GLN A 19 -10.69 6.72 8.93
N GLN A 20 -9.64 6.44 9.70
CA GLN A 20 -9.09 7.36 10.69
C GLN A 20 -8.08 8.36 10.09
N GLN A 21 -7.64 8.13 8.86
CA GLN A 21 -6.60 8.97 8.23
C GLN A 21 -7.20 10.26 7.68
N GLN A 22 -6.62 11.40 8.07
CA GLN A 22 -6.98 12.71 7.53
C GLN A 22 -6.35 12.94 6.15
N GLU A 23 -5.13 12.44 5.94
CA GLU A 23 -4.36 12.58 4.69
C GLU A 23 -4.03 11.18 4.11
N PRO A 24 -5.02 10.49 3.51
CA PRO A 24 -4.89 9.07 3.16
C PRO A 24 -3.79 8.77 2.14
N VAL A 25 -3.52 9.67 1.19
CA VAL A 25 -2.45 9.48 0.18
C VAL A 25 -1.07 9.63 0.83
N VAL A 26 -0.89 10.66 1.67
CA VAL A 26 0.36 10.92 2.40
C VAL A 26 0.67 9.78 3.39
N TRP A 27 -0.35 9.31 4.11
CA TRP A 27 -0.24 8.16 5.00
C TRP A 27 0.19 6.90 4.25
N ALA A 28 -0.49 6.56 3.14
CA ALA A 28 -0.13 5.38 2.36
C ALA A 28 1.29 5.50 1.76
N GLY A 29 1.68 6.70 1.34
CA GLY A 29 3.04 7.00 0.92
C GLY A 29 4.08 6.81 2.02
N SER A 30 3.75 7.18 3.27
CA SER A 30 4.62 6.97 4.43
C SER A 30 4.84 5.48 4.72
N VAL A 31 3.79 4.66 4.58
CA VAL A 31 3.89 3.19 4.67
C VAL A 31 4.78 2.63 3.57
N LEU A 32 4.60 3.10 2.32
CA LEU A 32 5.45 2.71 1.20
C LEU A 32 6.91 3.14 1.41
N ALA A 33 7.14 4.33 1.97
CA ALA A 33 8.47 4.86 2.26
C ALA A 33 9.19 4.01 3.32
N ALA A 34 8.47 3.56 4.36
CA ALA A 34 9.00 2.62 5.33
C ALA A 34 9.40 1.29 4.67
N ALA A 35 8.55 0.74 3.80
CA ALA A 35 8.88 -0.45 3.00
C ALA A 35 10.12 -0.25 2.12
N ALA A 36 10.25 0.91 1.48
CA ALA A 36 11.35 1.21 0.57
C ALA A 36 12.73 1.28 1.26
N ARG A 37 12.78 1.60 2.55
CA ARG A 37 14.06 1.59 3.32
C ARG A 37 14.68 0.20 3.37
N LYS A 38 13.85 -0.84 3.47
CA LYS A 38 14.30 -2.23 3.52
C LYS A 38 14.38 -2.88 2.13
N MET A 39 13.32 -2.72 1.34
CA MET A 39 13.16 -3.39 0.05
C MET A 39 13.94 -2.72 -1.08
N GLY A 40 14.48 -1.52 -0.84
CA GLY A 40 15.15 -0.71 -1.85
C GLY A 40 14.17 0.09 -2.71
N ARG A 41 14.72 1.04 -3.46
CA ARG A 41 13.94 1.90 -4.37
C ARG A 41 14.12 1.47 -5.81
N SER A 42 13.04 1.54 -6.58
CA SER A 42 13.03 1.42 -8.04
C SER A 42 12.32 2.64 -8.63
N PRO A 43 12.46 2.92 -9.94
CA PRO A 43 11.76 4.03 -10.58
C PRO A 43 10.24 4.03 -10.32
N GLU A 44 9.62 2.86 -10.31
CA GLU A 44 8.18 2.72 -10.06
C GLU A 44 7.80 3.05 -8.61
N ILE A 45 8.65 2.69 -7.65
CA ILE A 45 8.50 3.08 -6.24
C ILE A 45 8.68 4.58 -6.08
N ASP A 46 9.70 5.15 -6.72
CA ASP A 46 9.98 6.58 -6.68
C ASP A 46 8.80 7.39 -7.20
N GLU A 47 8.21 6.97 -8.33
CA GLU A 47 7.02 7.62 -8.87
C GLU A 47 5.82 7.55 -7.92
N ALA A 48 5.58 6.40 -7.28
CA ALA A 48 4.51 6.27 -6.30
C ALA A 48 4.75 7.15 -5.06
N LEU A 49 5.99 7.27 -4.60
CA LEU A 49 6.35 8.16 -3.49
C LEU A 49 6.15 9.63 -3.85
N ILE A 50 6.52 10.04 -5.08
CA ILE A 50 6.30 11.41 -5.58
C ILE A 50 4.80 11.77 -5.57
N LEU A 51 3.90 10.82 -5.86
CA LEU A 51 2.45 11.08 -5.74
C LEU A 51 2.03 11.44 -4.32
N ALA A 52 2.66 10.84 -3.31
CA ALA A 52 2.33 11.09 -1.92
C ALA A 52 2.95 12.38 -1.35
N GLU A 53 3.92 12.98 -2.05
CA GLU A 53 4.58 14.22 -1.63
C GLU A 53 3.79 15.48 -1.98
N SER A 54 2.94 15.44 -3.01
CA SER A 54 2.22 16.63 -3.50
C SER A 54 0.92 16.29 -4.21
N GLU A 55 -0.16 17.00 -3.83
CA GLU A 55 -1.49 16.84 -4.44
C GLU A 55 -1.50 17.18 -5.94
N ASP A 56 -0.63 18.07 -6.39
CA ASP A 56 -0.49 18.44 -7.81
C ASP A 56 -0.03 17.25 -8.68
N GLN A 57 0.55 16.21 -8.06
CA GLN A 57 0.97 14.99 -8.75
C GLN A 57 -0.15 13.97 -8.87
N TRP A 58 -1.21 14.05 -8.06
CA TRP A 58 -2.29 13.07 -8.00
C TRP A 58 -2.97 12.80 -9.35
N PRO A 59 -3.12 13.79 -10.26
CA PRO A 59 -3.61 13.54 -11.60
C PRO A 59 -2.83 12.50 -12.42
N ARG A 60 -1.59 12.19 -12.04
CA ARG A 60 -0.74 11.19 -12.69
C ARG A 60 -0.94 9.77 -12.12
N GLY A 61 -1.81 9.61 -11.11
CA GLY A 61 -1.98 8.36 -10.38
C GLY A 61 -2.31 7.16 -11.27
N ARG A 62 -3.15 7.34 -12.30
CA ARG A 62 -3.43 6.27 -13.26
C ARG A 62 -2.19 5.83 -14.05
N ASP A 63 -1.43 6.78 -14.58
CA ASP A 63 -0.24 6.49 -15.38
C ASP A 63 0.82 5.76 -14.55
N VAL A 64 1.03 6.19 -13.30
CA VAL A 64 1.96 5.54 -12.37
C VAL A 64 1.49 4.12 -12.04
N PHE A 65 0.20 3.94 -11.75
CA PHE A 65 -0.38 2.60 -11.54
C PHE A 65 -0.13 1.68 -12.74
N ASP A 66 -0.41 2.16 -13.96
CA ASP A 66 -0.27 1.35 -15.17
C ASP A 66 1.20 0.96 -15.42
N ARG A 67 2.17 1.85 -15.12
CA ARG A 67 3.62 1.53 -15.18
C ARG A 67 4.03 0.48 -14.15
N ILE A 68 3.60 0.61 -12.88
CA ILE A 68 3.85 -0.40 -11.83
C ILE A 68 3.28 -1.75 -12.27
N ARG A 69 2.05 -1.75 -12.79
CA ARG A 69 1.36 -2.96 -13.23
C ARG A 69 2.07 -3.63 -14.40
N GLN A 70 2.48 -2.86 -15.39
CA GLN A 70 3.24 -3.36 -16.55
C GLN A 70 4.56 -3.99 -16.11
N ARG A 71 5.26 -3.37 -15.15
CA ARG A 71 6.51 -3.93 -14.61
C ARG A 71 6.29 -5.31 -13.98
N SER A 72 5.25 -5.45 -13.17
CA SER A 72 4.86 -6.73 -12.56
C SER A 72 4.54 -7.81 -13.60
N LEU A 73 3.79 -7.44 -14.65
CA LEU A 73 3.37 -8.37 -15.71
C LEU A 73 4.48 -8.73 -16.72
N SER A 74 5.49 -7.86 -16.88
CA SER A 74 6.59 -8.08 -17.83
C SER A 74 7.61 -9.13 -17.39
N ARG A 75 7.51 -9.64 -16.15
CA ARG A 75 8.44 -10.62 -15.60
C ARG A 75 8.10 -12.03 -16.08
N VAL A 76 9.13 -12.79 -16.46
CA VAL A 76 9.02 -14.19 -16.89
C VAL A 76 8.84 -15.11 -15.68
N ASP A 77 9.52 -14.82 -14.58
CA ASP A 77 9.42 -15.57 -13.33
C ASP A 77 8.44 -14.92 -12.35
N PRO A 78 7.66 -15.71 -11.58
CA PRO A 78 6.84 -15.20 -10.49
C PRO A 78 7.67 -14.39 -9.50
N LEU A 79 7.13 -13.26 -9.06
CA LEU A 79 7.71 -12.50 -7.97
C LEU A 79 7.66 -13.30 -6.68
N ALA A 80 8.73 -13.21 -5.89
CA ALA A 80 8.67 -13.57 -4.49
C ALA A 80 7.55 -12.77 -3.80
N GLU A 81 6.89 -13.39 -2.83
CA GLU A 81 5.66 -12.85 -2.22
C GLU A 81 5.86 -11.44 -1.67
N GLU A 82 6.97 -11.20 -0.98
CA GLU A 82 7.32 -9.90 -0.42
C GLU A 82 7.48 -8.81 -1.48
N HIS A 83 8.03 -9.15 -2.66
CA HIS A 83 8.15 -8.21 -3.77
C HIS A 83 6.79 -7.93 -4.42
N ALA A 84 5.92 -8.94 -4.54
CA ALA A 84 4.57 -8.74 -5.05
C ALA A 84 3.74 -7.84 -4.13
N LEU A 85 3.82 -8.07 -2.81
CA LEU A 85 3.17 -7.23 -1.79
C LEU A 85 3.73 -5.81 -1.78
N TYR A 86 5.05 -5.65 -1.97
CA TYR A 86 5.69 -4.36 -2.04
C TYR A 86 5.22 -3.52 -3.24
N LEU A 87 5.17 -4.12 -4.44
CA LEU A 87 4.60 -3.46 -5.62
C LEU A 87 3.09 -3.19 -5.46
N ALA A 88 2.36 -4.07 -4.77
CA ALA A 88 0.96 -3.84 -4.45
C ALA A 88 0.77 -2.60 -3.55
N LEU A 89 1.65 -2.35 -2.58
CA LEU A 89 1.61 -1.09 -1.81
C LEU A 89 1.77 0.14 -2.71
N ALA A 90 2.72 0.10 -3.65
CA ALA A 90 2.91 1.18 -4.61
C ALA A 90 1.68 1.39 -5.50
N GLU A 91 1.07 0.30 -6.00
CA GLU A 91 -0.19 0.36 -6.74
C GLU A 91 -1.30 1.03 -5.91
N LEU A 92 -1.42 0.71 -4.62
CA LEU A 92 -2.44 1.30 -3.75
C LEU A 92 -2.24 2.81 -3.54
N VAL A 93 -0.99 3.28 -3.39
CA VAL A 93 -0.68 4.72 -3.33
C VAL A 93 -1.14 5.42 -4.61
N ALA A 94 -0.82 4.84 -5.77
CA ALA A 94 -1.20 5.39 -7.06
C ALA A 94 -2.72 5.45 -7.26
N LYS A 95 -3.44 4.41 -6.84
CA LYS A 95 -4.92 4.37 -6.87
C LYS A 95 -5.54 5.42 -5.96
N LEU A 96 -5.01 5.58 -4.75
CA LEU A 96 -5.49 6.56 -3.78
C LEU A 96 -5.31 7.99 -4.32
N ALA A 97 -4.14 8.30 -4.87
CA ALA A 97 -3.87 9.59 -5.50
C ALA A 97 -4.85 9.87 -6.65
N HIS A 98 -5.01 8.94 -7.58
CA HIS A 98 -5.96 9.07 -8.70
C HIS A 98 -7.41 9.33 -8.24
N ASN A 99 -7.87 8.55 -7.25
CA ASN A 99 -9.21 8.70 -6.70
C ASN A 99 -9.38 10.04 -5.96
N ALA A 100 -8.37 10.47 -5.21
CA ALA A 100 -8.39 11.75 -4.50
C ALA A 100 -8.39 12.95 -5.46
N ALA A 101 -7.74 12.84 -6.62
CA ALA A 101 -7.83 13.83 -7.70
C ALA A 101 -9.22 13.91 -8.38
N GLY A 102 -10.16 13.02 -8.05
CA GLY A 102 -11.51 13.01 -8.61
C GLY A 102 -11.58 12.58 -10.08
N GLN A 103 -10.53 11.94 -10.60
CA GLN A 103 -10.46 11.52 -12.00
C GLN A 103 -11.34 10.30 -12.30
N ARG A 104 -11.72 10.15 -13.58
CA ARG A 104 -12.59 9.07 -14.05
C ARG A 104 -11.91 8.20 -15.13
N PRO A 105 -12.20 6.88 -15.16
CA PRO A 105 -12.97 6.14 -14.15
C PRO A 105 -12.18 6.02 -12.83
N PRO A 106 -12.85 6.05 -11.66
CA PRO A 106 -12.17 5.82 -10.39
C PRO A 106 -11.75 4.35 -10.27
N PHE A 107 -10.72 4.10 -9.47
CA PHE A 107 -10.39 2.76 -8.97
C PHE A 107 -11.33 2.34 -7.85
N ASP A 108 -11.23 1.08 -7.44
CA ASP A 108 -12.04 0.49 -6.36
C ASP A 108 -12.04 1.37 -5.10
N HIS A 109 -13.22 1.63 -4.56
CA HIS A 109 -13.42 2.48 -3.38
C HIS A 109 -12.73 1.94 -2.11
N ASP A 110 -12.48 0.63 -2.05
CA ASP A 110 -11.82 -0.05 -0.93
C ASP A 110 -10.30 -0.11 -1.08
N SER A 111 -9.72 0.50 -2.12
CA SER A 111 -8.26 0.50 -2.34
C SER A 111 -7.49 0.94 -1.08
N GLY A 112 -7.97 1.99 -0.41
CA GLY A 112 -7.36 2.46 0.85
C GLY A 112 -7.39 1.46 1.98
N TRP A 113 -8.44 0.63 2.08
CA TRP A 113 -8.60 -0.35 3.15
C TRP A 113 -7.55 -1.46 3.05
N ARG A 114 -6.98 -1.65 1.86
CA ARG A 114 -5.99 -2.70 1.57
C ARG A 114 -4.55 -2.30 1.92
N VAL A 115 -4.27 -1.03 2.25
CA VAL A 115 -2.90 -0.58 2.58
C VAL A 115 -2.37 -1.29 3.82
N GLY A 116 -3.11 -1.22 4.94
CA GLY A 116 -2.75 -1.91 6.18
C GLY A 116 -2.58 -3.43 6.00
N PRO A 117 -3.58 -4.15 5.48
CA PRO A 117 -3.49 -5.59 5.24
C PRO A 117 -2.31 -6.01 4.36
N THR A 118 -1.98 -5.22 3.33
CA THR A 118 -0.83 -5.48 2.47
C THR A 118 0.48 -5.30 3.23
N ALA A 119 0.61 -4.23 4.02
CA ALA A 119 1.80 -4.00 4.85
C ALA A 119 1.95 -5.06 5.96
N PHE A 120 0.86 -5.49 6.58
CA PHE A 120 0.86 -6.58 7.55
C PHE A 120 1.41 -7.89 6.95
N ARG A 121 0.92 -8.26 5.77
CA ARG A 121 1.40 -9.46 5.06
C ARG A 121 2.86 -9.31 4.64
N LEU A 122 3.28 -8.11 4.23
CA LEU A 122 4.66 -7.84 3.84
C LEU A 122 5.64 -8.02 5.02
N ALA A 123 5.28 -7.53 6.21
CA ALA A 123 6.07 -7.79 7.42
C ALA A 123 6.16 -9.29 7.73
N GLY A 124 5.05 -10.02 7.59
CA GLY A 124 5.02 -11.47 7.78
C GLY A 124 5.90 -12.25 6.80
N ALA A 125 5.87 -11.87 5.51
CA ALA A 125 6.63 -12.54 4.45
C ALA A 125 8.15 -12.36 4.59
N THR A 126 8.59 -11.26 5.19
CA THR A 126 10.02 -10.97 5.39
C THR A 126 10.57 -11.54 6.70
N GLY A 127 9.74 -11.69 7.74
CA GLY A 127 10.15 -12.21 9.04
C GLY A 127 11.16 -11.33 9.80
N ASP A 128 11.34 -10.08 9.38
CA ASP A 128 12.31 -9.15 9.93
C ASP A 128 11.68 -8.27 11.03
N PRO A 129 12.15 -8.35 12.28
CA PRO A 129 11.61 -7.56 13.38
C PRO A 129 11.77 -6.04 13.22
N GLU A 130 12.90 -5.57 12.70
CA GLU A 130 13.14 -4.13 12.51
C GLU A 130 12.20 -3.59 11.43
N PHE A 131 12.02 -4.36 10.36
CA PHE A 131 11.11 -4.00 9.30
C PHE A 131 9.64 -4.00 9.75
N HIS A 132 9.26 -4.95 10.61
CA HIS A 132 7.95 -4.96 11.26
C HIS A 132 7.72 -3.66 12.05
N GLU A 133 8.66 -3.29 12.93
CA GLU A 133 8.52 -2.07 13.75
C GLU A 133 8.37 -0.80 12.89
N ASP A 134 9.12 -0.71 11.80
CA ASP A 134 9.03 0.41 10.87
C ASP A 134 7.66 0.51 10.19
N LEU A 135 7.11 -0.61 9.74
CA LEU A 135 5.76 -0.65 9.17
C LEU A 135 4.68 -0.34 10.22
N THR A 136 4.80 -0.88 11.43
CA THR A 136 3.88 -0.56 12.54
C THR A 136 3.86 0.93 12.84
N ARG A 137 5.03 1.57 12.90
CA ARG A 137 5.14 3.00 13.14
C ARG A 137 4.51 3.81 12.01
N ALA A 138 4.77 3.45 10.75
CA ALA A 138 4.22 4.14 9.60
C ALA A 138 2.70 3.97 9.48
N LEU A 139 2.17 2.80 9.84
CA LEU A 139 0.73 2.54 9.86
C LEU A 139 0.02 3.31 10.99
N GLY A 140 0.71 3.60 12.09
CA GLY A 140 0.13 4.20 13.29
C GLY A 140 -0.63 3.20 14.17
N GLY A 141 -0.42 1.90 13.95
CA GLY A 141 -1.05 0.82 14.70
C GLY A 141 -0.81 -0.55 14.08
N TRP A 142 -1.08 -1.60 14.86
CA TRP A 142 -0.95 -2.99 14.43
C TRP A 142 -2.15 -3.80 14.94
N PRO A 143 -2.68 -4.77 14.17
CA PRO A 143 -3.78 -5.58 14.65
C PRO A 143 -3.33 -6.45 15.84
N GLN A 144 -4.10 -6.43 16.93
CA GLN A 144 -3.77 -7.17 18.16
C GLN A 144 -4.26 -8.63 18.16
N ASP A 145 -5.29 -8.94 17.36
CA ASP A 145 -6.04 -10.21 17.43
C ASP A 145 -6.28 -10.86 16.05
N ILE A 146 -5.24 -10.95 15.21
CA ILE A 146 -5.34 -11.52 13.86
C ILE A 146 -4.63 -12.85 13.75
#